data_AF-A0A173XNQ1-F1
#
_entry.id   AF-A0A173XNQ1-F1
#
_cell.length_a   1.000
_cell.length_b   1.000
_cell.length_c   1.000
_cell.angle_alpha   90.00
_cell.angle_beta   90.00
_cell.angle_gamma   90.00
#
_symmetry.space_group_name_H-M   'P 1'
#
loop_
_entity.id
_entity.type
_entity.pdbx_description
1 polymer ?
#
loop_
_entity_poly.entity_id
_entity_poly.type
_entity_poly.pdbx_seq_one_letter_code
_entity_poly.pdbx_strand_id
1 'polypeptide(L)'
;MGQFWAKLNVGNAKLQKTSSNTSITDSNGNYSVAGATYGVFSDKDCTKQFATLTTDENGNTDVVEVKAGTVYIKELSAPAGYKVDKTVYSLKVEAGKTATLKVSDIPKVTDTLIELFKIDMETQKGNPQGNASLAGAEFTWKYYAGFYNKDKSPCRSYSYMGYKDNRRNR
;
A
#
# COMPACT_ATOMS: atom_id res chain seq x y z
N MET A 1 55.32 -19.08 15.18
CA MET A 1 54.32 -17.99 15.19
C MET A 1 53.01 -18.59 14.70
N GLY A 2 52.12 -18.97 15.63
CA GLY A 2 50.82 -19.54 15.26
C GLY A 2 49.88 -18.42 14.81
N GLN A 3 49.37 -18.52 13.58
CA GLN A 3 48.30 -17.62 13.14
C GLN A 3 47.00 -18.01 13.86
N PHE A 4 46.53 -17.14 14.74
CA PHE A 4 45.21 -17.25 15.34
C PHE A 4 44.18 -16.74 14.33
N TRP A 5 43.52 -17.65 13.62
CA TRP A 5 42.33 -17.31 12.84
C TRP A 5 41.11 -17.57 13.72
N ALA A 6 40.50 -16.52 14.26
CA ALA A 6 39.18 -16.66 14.87
C ALA A 6 38.20 -17.01 13.74
N LYS A 7 37.64 -18.23 13.76
CA LYS A 7 36.48 -18.55 12.91
C LYS A 7 35.31 -17.69 13.36
N LEU A 8 35.00 -16.65 12.61
CA LEU A 8 33.81 -15.83 12.84
C LEU A 8 32.57 -16.71 12.64
N ASN A 9 31.79 -16.91 13.70
CA ASN A 9 30.54 -17.65 13.67
C ASN A 9 29.42 -16.74 13.12
N VAL A 10 29.51 -16.41 11.84
CA VAL A 10 28.64 -15.46 11.14
C VAL A 10 27.89 -16.14 10.01
N GLY A 11 26.70 -15.63 9.70
CA GLY A 11 25.92 -15.96 8.51
C GLY A 11 25.33 -14.69 7.92
N ASN A 12 24.42 -14.83 6.96
CA ASN A 12 23.81 -13.69 6.27
C ASN A 12 22.31 -13.66 6.48
N ALA A 13 21.75 -12.46 6.61
CA ALA A 13 20.32 -12.21 6.59
C ALA A 13 19.95 -11.38 5.36
N LYS A 14 18.80 -11.69 4.74
CA LYS A 14 18.16 -10.84 3.74
C LYS A 14 16.64 -10.89 3.89
N LEU A 15 15.96 -9.98 3.20
CA LEU A 15 14.51 -9.86 3.24
C LEU A 15 13.92 -9.82 1.82
N GLN A 16 12.71 -10.35 1.66
CA GLN A 16 11.88 -10.17 0.48
C GLN A 16 10.49 -9.70 0.90
N LYS A 17 10.07 -8.56 0.36
CA LYS A 17 8.79 -7.91 0.60
C LYS A 17 7.84 -8.13 -0.56
N THR A 18 6.56 -8.27 -0.24
CA THR A 18 5.45 -8.42 -1.20
C THR A 18 4.24 -7.58 -0.77
N SER A 19 3.25 -7.45 -1.65
CA SER A 19 1.93 -6.92 -1.31
C SER A 19 1.04 -8.04 -0.79
N SER A 20 0.25 -7.78 0.27
CA SER A 20 -0.79 -8.72 0.71
C SER A 20 -2.03 -8.72 -0.18
N ASN A 21 -2.16 -7.73 -1.08
CA ASN A 21 -3.26 -7.65 -2.04
C ASN A 21 -2.80 -7.08 -3.39
N THR A 22 -2.40 -7.97 -4.29
CA THR A 22 -1.94 -7.64 -5.65
C THR A 22 -3.06 -7.13 -6.55
N SER A 23 -4.33 -7.52 -6.30
CA SER A 23 -5.47 -7.02 -7.11
C SER A 23 -5.67 -5.51 -7.05
N ILE A 24 -5.13 -4.85 -6.02
CA ILE A 24 -5.16 -3.40 -5.83
C ILE A 24 -3.86 -2.73 -6.29
N THR A 25 -2.75 -3.43 -6.11
CA THR A 25 -1.40 -2.85 -6.19
C THR A 25 -0.70 -3.11 -7.51
N ASP A 26 -1.02 -4.20 -8.21
CA ASP A 26 -0.45 -4.50 -9.52
C ASP A 26 -0.88 -3.45 -10.54
N SER A 27 0.07 -3.01 -11.37
CA SER A 27 -0.13 -1.95 -12.37
C SER A 27 -0.62 -0.61 -11.79
N ASN A 28 -0.43 -0.38 -10.49
CA ASN A 28 -0.84 0.84 -9.79
C ASN A 28 0.35 1.55 -9.16
N GLY A 29 0.93 2.52 -9.87
CA GLY A 29 2.04 3.37 -9.44
C GLY A 29 1.82 4.23 -8.19
N ASN A 30 0.68 4.15 -7.52
CA ASN A 30 0.53 4.65 -6.15
C ASN A 30 1.16 3.70 -5.11
N TYR A 31 1.50 2.48 -5.53
CA TYR A 31 2.09 1.44 -4.72
C TYR A 31 3.45 1.06 -5.26
N SER A 32 4.41 0.86 -4.35
CA SER A 32 5.71 0.26 -4.65
C SER A 32 6.13 -0.60 -3.48
N VAL A 33 6.81 -1.72 -3.75
CA VAL A 33 7.48 -2.51 -2.70
C VAL A 33 8.92 -2.03 -2.44
N ALA A 34 9.43 -1.09 -3.24
CA ALA A 34 10.76 -0.53 -3.11
C ALA A 34 10.84 0.58 -2.07
N GLY A 35 12.03 0.74 -1.47
CA GLY A 35 12.31 1.82 -0.52
C GLY A 35 11.75 1.59 0.88
N ALA A 36 11.16 0.42 1.16
CA ALA A 36 10.87 0.01 2.53
C ALA A 36 12.19 -0.19 3.28
N THR A 37 12.30 0.36 4.49
CA THR A 37 13.49 0.23 5.33
C THR A 37 13.20 -0.61 6.56
N TYR A 38 14.11 -1.53 6.86
CA TYR A 38 14.01 -2.44 8.00
C TYR A 38 15.25 -2.32 8.87
N GLY A 39 15.08 -2.22 10.18
CA GLY A 39 16.17 -2.33 11.13
C GLY A 39 16.43 -3.80 11.46
N VAL A 40 17.71 -4.15 11.61
CA VAL A 40 18.14 -5.46 12.13
C VAL A 40 18.73 -5.25 13.53
N PHE A 41 18.20 -5.99 14.49
CA PHE A 41 18.42 -5.80 15.92
C PHE A 41 18.94 -7.08 16.58
N SER A 42 19.78 -6.90 17.59
CA SER A 42 20.32 -8.01 18.39
C SER A 42 19.40 -8.43 19.54
N ASP A 43 18.36 -7.64 19.83
CA ASP A 43 17.43 -7.81 20.93
C ASP A 43 15.97 -7.72 20.45
N LYS A 44 15.08 -8.42 21.15
CA LYS A 44 13.65 -8.50 20.79
C LYS A 44 12.93 -7.16 20.93
N ASP A 45 13.38 -6.31 21.84
CA ASP A 45 12.79 -5.00 22.11
C ASP A 45 13.18 -3.95 21.04
N CYS A 46 14.03 -4.34 20.08
CA CYS A 46 14.48 -3.50 18.98
C CYS A 46 15.18 -2.21 19.46
N THR A 47 16.02 -2.31 20.49
CA THR A 47 16.78 -1.18 21.04
C THR A 47 18.22 -1.12 20.55
N LYS A 48 18.79 -2.24 20.10
CA LYS A 48 20.17 -2.36 19.64
C LYS A 48 20.21 -2.69 18.14
N GLN A 49 19.85 -1.69 17.34
CA GLN A 49 19.99 -1.76 15.89
C GLN A 49 21.47 -1.79 15.52
N PHE A 50 21.85 -2.67 14.60
CA PHE A 50 23.23 -2.73 14.10
C PHE A 50 23.31 -2.75 12.57
N ALA A 51 22.19 -2.91 11.87
CA ALA A 51 22.12 -2.80 10.42
C ALA A 51 20.76 -2.34 9.94
N THR A 52 20.69 -1.98 8.67
CA THR A 52 19.48 -1.58 7.96
C THR A 52 19.41 -2.32 6.62
N LEU A 53 18.24 -2.84 6.28
CA LEU A 53 17.94 -3.41 4.97
C LEU A 53 16.98 -2.48 4.23
N THR A 54 17.21 -2.28 2.94
CA THR A 54 16.33 -1.50 2.06
C THR A 54 15.89 -2.35 0.89
N THR A 55 14.61 -2.31 0.57
CA THR A 55 14.01 -3.07 -0.53
C THR A 55 14.21 -2.39 -1.88
N ASP A 56 14.52 -3.18 -2.90
CA ASP A 56 14.62 -2.78 -4.30
C ASP A 56 13.25 -2.83 -5.01
N GLU A 57 13.23 -2.56 -6.32
CA GLU A 57 12.03 -2.60 -7.17
C GLU A 57 11.30 -3.94 -7.17
N ASN A 58 12.02 -5.03 -6.87
CA ASN A 58 11.49 -6.38 -6.79
C ASN A 58 11.17 -6.81 -5.36
N GLY A 59 11.26 -5.87 -4.40
CA GLY A 59 11.05 -6.11 -2.97
C GLY A 59 12.19 -6.88 -2.30
N ASN A 60 13.31 -7.12 -2.96
CA ASN A 60 14.47 -7.80 -2.38
C ASN A 60 15.39 -6.81 -1.69
N THR A 61 16.14 -7.28 -0.69
CA THR A 61 17.22 -6.51 -0.08
C THR A 61 18.57 -7.12 -0.44
N ASP A 62 19.62 -6.33 -0.27
CA ASP A 62 20.97 -6.87 -0.14
C ASP A 62 21.08 -7.81 1.08
N VAL A 63 22.17 -8.55 1.14
CA VAL A 63 22.54 -9.37 2.29
C VAL A 63 23.27 -8.54 3.33
N VAL A 64 23.02 -8.83 4.60
CA VAL A 64 23.82 -8.32 5.71
C VAL A 64 24.43 -9.46 6.50
N GLU A 65 25.72 -9.37 6.78
CA GLU A 65 26.41 -10.32 7.66
C GLU A 65 25.98 -10.10 9.12
N VAL A 66 25.61 -11.18 9.79
CA VAL A 66 25.18 -11.16 11.19
C VAL A 66 25.84 -12.30 11.95
N LYS A 67 26.02 -12.13 13.26
CA LYS A 67 26.41 -13.25 14.13
C LYS A 67 25.35 -14.34 14.05
N ALA A 68 25.78 -15.59 13.83
CA ALA A 68 24.89 -16.73 13.79
C ALA A 68 24.12 -16.86 15.13
N GLY A 69 22.83 -17.12 15.03
CA GLY A 69 21.88 -17.01 16.13
C GLY A 69 20.55 -16.42 15.66
N THR A 70 19.76 -15.93 16.60
CA THR A 70 18.50 -15.24 16.31
C THR A 70 18.75 -13.74 16.23
N VAL A 71 18.29 -13.12 15.15
CA VAL A 71 18.19 -11.66 15.01
C VAL A 71 16.72 -11.25 14.95
N TYR A 72 16.46 -9.97 15.18
CA TYR A 72 15.12 -9.40 15.11
C TYR A 72 15.08 -8.35 14.01
N ILE A 73 14.01 -8.36 13.21
CA ILE A 73 13.85 -7.48 12.05
C ILE A 73 12.50 -6.77 12.19
N LYS A 74 12.50 -5.45 12.07
CA LYS A 74 11.31 -4.61 12.19
C LYS A 74 11.30 -3.56 11.08
N GLU A 75 10.14 -3.35 10.47
CA GLU A 75 9.97 -2.26 9.50
C GLU A 75 10.05 -0.90 10.20
N LEU A 76 10.86 0.00 9.65
CA LEU A 76 11.06 1.37 10.13
C LEU A 76 10.24 2.35 9.29
N SER A 77 10.26 2.17 7.96
CA SER A 77 9.45 2.93 7.02
C SER A 77 8.84 2.00 5.98
N ALA A 78 7.52 2.08 5.83
CA ALA A 78 6.80 1.46 4.74
C ALA A 78 7.17 2.13 3.41
N PRO A 79 7.06 1.39 2.30
CA PRO A 79 7.19 1.97 0.98
C PRO A 79 5.90 2.70 0.57
N ALA A 80 5.94 3.35 -0.58
CA ALA A 80 4.82 4.14 -1.10
C ALA A 80 3.54 3.32 -1.20
N GLY A 81 2.44 3.84 -0.64
CA GLY A 81 1.12 3.21 -0.71
C GLY A 81 0.83 2.17 0.37
N TYR A 82 1.76 1.83 1.27
CA TYR A 82 1.53 0.78 2.27
C TYR A 82 1.42 1.31 3.71
N LYS A 83 0.78 0.51 4.58
CA LYS A 83 0.77 0.71 6.03
C LYS A 83 2.07 0.11 6.59
N VAL A 84 2.75 0.85 7.48
CA VAL A 84 3.91 0.32 8.21
C VAL A 84 3.49 -0.90 9.01
N ASP A 85 4.15 -2.01 8.76
CA ASP A 85 4.04 -3.21 9.55
C ASP A 85 4.76 -3.03 10.89
N LYS A 86 4.01 -3.14 11.98
CA LYS A 86 4.54 -2.96 13.34
C LYS A 86 5.10 -4.26 13.93
N THR A 87 5.00 -5.37 13.19
CA THR A 87 5.45 -6.69 13.64
C THR A 87 6.97 -6.72 13.79
N VAL A 88 7.44 -7.35 14.87
CA VAL A 88 8.85 -7.69 15.05
C VAL A 88 9.03 -9.15 14.66
N TYR A 89 9.79 -9.38 13.60
CA TYR A 89 10.09 -10.71 13.09
C TYR A 89 11.36 -11.25 13.73
N SER A 90 11.38 -12.53 14.09
CA SER A 90 12.61 -13.24 14.42
C SER A 90 13.13 -14.01 13.20
N LEU A 91 14.44 -13.98 12.99
CA LEU A 91 15.09 -14.75 11.93
C LEU A 91 16.26 -15.53 12.54
N LYS A 92 16.25 -16.85 12.37
CA LYS A 92 17.36 -17.72 12.77
C LYS A 92 18.37 -17.77 11.63
N VAL A 93 19.60 -17.38 11.93
CA VAL A 93 20.73 -17.38 10.99
C VAL A 93 21.76 -18.40 11.43
N GLU A 94 22.12 -19.29 10.52
CA GLU A 94 23.15 -20.30 10.73
C GLU A 94 24.48 -19.85 10.14
N ALA A 95 25.59 -20.28 10.74
CA ALA A 95 26.91 -19.90 10.29
C ALA A 95 27.18 -20.37 8.85
N GLY A 96 27.72 -19.49 8.02
CA GLY A 96 28.01 -19.73 6.61
C GLY A 96 26.78 -19.86 5.71
N LYS A 97 25.55 -19.63 6.21
CA LYS A 97 24.32 -19.69 5.43
C LYS A 97 23.66 -18.33 5.30
N THR A 98 22.83 -18.19 4.27
CA THR A 98 21.95 -17.03 4.08
C THR A 98 20.52 -17.39 4.46
N ALA A 99 19.98 -16.71 5.46
CA ALA A 99 18.58 -16.78 5.83
C ALA A 99 17.78 -15.68 5.13
N THR A 100 16.58 -16.02 4.64
CA THR A 100 15.68 -15.06 3.97
C THR A 100 14.39 -14.93 4.76
N LEU A 101 14.07 -13.72 5.19
CA LEU A 101 12.77 -13.38 5.77
C LEU A 101 11.82 -12.94 4.64
N LYS A 102 10.63 -13.54 4.57
CA LYS A 102 9.57 -13.12 3.64
C LYS A 102 8.46 -12.39 4.41
N VAL A 103 8.09 -11.21 3.95
CA VAL A 103 7.06 -10.36 4.57
C VAL A 103 6.12 -9.79 3.52
N SER A 104 4.95 -9.34 3.97
CA SER A 104 3.95 -8.72 3.11
C SER A 104 3.29 -7.53 3.81
N ASP A 105 3.10 -6.43 3.11
CA ASP A 105 2.40 -5.27 3.65
C ASP A 105 0.97 -5.16 3.18
N ILE A 106 0.16 -4.55 4.04
CA ILE A 106 -1.22 -4.18 3.75
C ILE A 106 -1.23 -2.85 2.99
N PRO A 107 -1.76 -2.82 1.76
CA PRO A 107 -1.98 -1.57 1.03
C PRO A 107 -2.84 -0.60 1.83
N LYS A 108 -2.51 0.68 1.79
CA LYS A 108 -3.43 1.75 2.20
C LYS A 108 -4.52 1.83 1.15
N VAL A 109 -5.75 1.57 1.58
CA VAL A 109 -6.96 1.79 0.79
C VAL A 109 -7.75 2.88 1.48
N THR A 110 -8.32 3.78 0.70
CA THR A 110 -9.29 4.77 1.20
C THR A 110 -10.66 4.27 0.80
N ASP A 111 -11.46 3.89 1.79
CA ASP A 111 -12.89 3.65 1.57
C ASP A 111 -13.53 5.01 1.30
N THR A 112 -13.88 5.27 0.05
CA THR A 112 -14.67 6.45 -0.31
C THR A 112 -16.12 6.04 -0.33
N LEU A 113 -16.88 6.44 0.70
CA LEU A 113 -18.33 6.33 0.68
C LEU A 113 -18.88 7.41 -0.24
N ILE A 114 -19.67 7.01 -1.24
CA ILE A 114 -20.31 7.94 -2.17
C ILE A 114 -21.81 7.80 -2.00
N GLU A 115 -22.42 8.87 -1.50
CA GLU A 115 -23.87 8.97 -1.37
C GLU A 115 -24.41 9.86 -2.49
N LEU A 116 -25.38 9.35 -3.23
CA LEU A 116 -26.06 10.05 -4.33
C LEU A 116 -27.51 10.24 -3.95
N PHE A 117 -27.92 11.50 -3.84
CA PHE A 117 -29.32 11.88 -3.62
C PHE A 117 -29.83 12.66 -4.82
N LYS A 118 -31.08 12.41 -5.22
CA LYS A 118 -31.81 13.39 -6.02
C LYS A 118 -32.49 14.39 -5.11
N ILE A 119 -32.30 15.66 -5.45
CA ILE A 119 -33.03 16.78 -4.86
C ILE A 119 -33.89 17.44 -5.93
N ASP A 120 -35.03 17.94 -5.51
CA ASP A 120 -35.86 18.87 -6.25
C ASP A 120 -35.14 20.23 -6.35
N MET A 121 -35.07 20.79 -7.56
CA MET A 121 -34.22 21.96 -7.86
C MET A 121 -34.72 23.25 -7.19
N GLU A 122 -36.02 23.39 -7.02
CA GLU A 122 -36.62 24.61 -6.45
C GLU A 122 -36.60 24.55 -4.92
N THR A 123 -36.93 23.39 -4.34
CA THR A 123 -37.04 23.23 -2.89
C THR A 123 -35.74 22.82 -2.22
N GLN A 124 -34.75 22.34 -3.00
CA GLN A 124 -33.48 21.80 -2.51
C GLN A 124 -33.66 20.60 -1.55
N LYS A 125 -34.77 19.87 -1.68
CA LYS A 125 -35.13 18.73 -0.81
C LYS A 125 -35.21 17.42 -1.61
N GLY A 126 -35.06 16.29 -0.92
CA GLY A 126 -35.22 14.95 -1.51
C GLY A 126 -36.67 14.55 -1.83
N ASN A 127 -37.63 15.47 -1.69
CA ASN A 127 -39.05 15.24 -1.96
C ASN A 127 -39.44 16.01 -3.23
N PRO A 128 -40.15 15.39 -4.19
CA PRO A 128 -40.66 16.10 -5.36
C PRO A 128 -41.77 17.09 -4.99
N GLN A 129 -41.89 18.18 -5.74
CA GLN A 129 -43.03 19.09 -5.65
C GLN A 129 -44.22 18.62 -6.50
N GLY A 130 -45.44 18.75 -5.98
CA GLY A 130 -46.67 18.42 -6.72
C GLY A 130 -46.75 16.94 -7.13
N ASN A 131 -47.21 16.67 -8.35
CA ASN A 131 -47.27 15.30 -8.91
C ASN A 131 -45.94 14.85 -9.58
N ALA A 132 -44.84 15.57 -9.35
CA ALA A 132 -43.53 15.18 -9.91
C ALA A 132 -42.99 13.92 -9.23
N SER A 133 -42.03 13.26 -9.88
CA SER A 133 -41.33 12.09 -9.33
C SER A 133 -39.83 12.24 -9.49
N LEU A 134 -39.09 11.84 -8.47
CA LEU A 134 -37.63 11.69 -8.52
C LEU A 134 -37.22 10.24 -8.86
N ALA A 135 -38.19 9.35 -9.10
CA ALA A 135 -37.95 7.96 -9.44
C ALA A 135 -37.44 7.80 -10.89
N GLY A 136 -36.67 6.74 -11.14
CA GLY A 136 -36.10 6.46 -12.46
C GLY A 136 -34.83 7.27 -12.78
N ALA A 137 -34.22 7.92 -11.79
CA ALA A 137 -32.92 8.54 -11.97
C ALA A 137 -31.84 7.47 -12.18
N GLU A 138 -31.17 7.53 -13.33
CA GLU A 138 -30.02 6.69 -13.63
C GLU A 138 -28.73 7.46 -13.34
N PHE A 139 -27.85 6.84 -12.56
CA PHE A 139 -26.50 7.35 -12.33
C PHE A 139 -25.53 6.46 -13.09
N THR A 140 -24.74 7.05 -13.99
CA THR A 140 -23.64 6.33 -14.64
C THR A 140 -22.34 6.69 -13.96
N TRP A 141 -21.74 5.73 -13.27
CA TRP A 141 -20.36 5.86 -12.82
C TRP A 141 -19.43 5.49 -13.97
N LYS A 142 -18.56 6.42 -14.38
CA LYS A 142 -17.45 6.12 -15.29
C LYS A 142 -16.16 6.17 -14.49
N TYR A 143 -15.62 4.98 -14.20
CA TYR A 143 -14.27 4.85 -13.68
C TYR A 143 -13.30 4.99 -14.85
N TYR A 144 -12.44 6.00 -14.79
CA TYR A 144 -11.33 6.13 -15.72
C TYR A 144 -10.08 5.61 -15.02
N ALA A 145 -9.48 4.55 -15.55
CA ALA A 145 -8.20 4.07 -15.06
C ALA A 145 -7.10 5.09 -15.44
N GLY A 146 -6.46 5.72 -14.45
CA GLY A 146 -5.39 6.69 -14.68
C GLY A 146 -4.93 7.42 -13.42
N PHE A 147 -3.70 7.94 -13.44
CA PHE A 147 -3.14 8.80 -12.38
C PHE A 147 -3.59 10.25 -12.59
N TYR A 148 -4.50 10.72 -11.74
CA TYR A 148 -5.02 12.09 -11.81
C TYR A 148 -4.43 12.94 -10.67
N ASN A 149 -3.41 13.73 -11.00
CA ASN A 149 -2.96 14.85 -10.17
C ASN A 149 -3.71 16.12 -10.56
N LYS A 150 -3.64 17.20 -9.76
CA LYS A 150 -4.29 18.49 -10.06
C LYS A 150 -4.08 18.97 -11.51
N ASP A 151 -2.92 18.64 -12.09
CA ASP A 151 -2.50 19.03 -13.44
C ASP A 151 -2.72 17.94 -14.52
N LYS A 152 -3.07 16.70 -14.12
CA LYS A 152 -3.35 15.55 -15.01
C LYS A 152 -4.81 15.09 -14.95
N SER A 153 -5.65 15.72 -14.14
CA SER A 153 -7.09 15.56 -14.18
C SER A 153 -7.57 15.75 -15.63
N PRO A 154 -8.45 14.88 -16.17
CA PRO A 154 -8.97 15.12 -17.50
C PRO A 154 -9.62 16.51 -17.48
N CYS A 155 -9.29 17.38 -18.45
CA CYS A 155 -9.85 18.74 -18.58
C CYS A 155 -11.39 18.76 -18.71
N ARG A 156 -12.04 17.59 -18.66
CA ARG A 156 -13.48 17.38 -18.63
C ARG A 156 -13.85 16.18 -17.75
N SER A 157 -13.64 16.25 -16.44
CA SER A 157 -14.53 15.52 -15.52
C SER A 157 -15.83 16.30 -15.36
N TYR A 158 -16.55 16.50 -16.47
CA TYR A 158 -17.95 16.88 -16.36
C TYR A 158 -18.72 15.60 -16.09
N SER A 159 -19.28 15.47 -14.89
CA SER A 159 -20.53 14.73 -14.74
C SER A 159 -21.56 15.49 -15.55
N TYR A 160 -21.70 15.14 -16.83
CA TYR A 160 -22.73 15.71 -17.67
C TYR A 160 -24.07 15.13 -17.19
N MET A 161 -24.76 15.87 -16.33
CA MET A 161 -26.14 15.56 -15.97
C MET A 161 -27.03 16.07 -17.11
N GLY A 162 -27.13 15.29 -18.17
CA GLY A 162 -28.07 15.56 -19.26
C GLY A 162 -29.49 15.34 -18.75
N TYR A 163 -30.25 16.42 -18.54
CA TYR A 163 -31.69 16.35 -18.34
C TYR A 163 -32.36 16.05 -19.69
N LYS A 164 -32.91 14.85 -19.85
CA LYS A 164 -33.97 14.63 -20.84
C LYS A 164 -35.30 14.88 -20.13
N ASP A 165 -35.85 16.08 -20.31
CA ASP A 165 -37.27 16.29 -20.06
C ASP A 165 -38.05 15.42 -21.04
N ASN A 166 -38.77 14.42 -20.54
CA ASN A 166 -39.68 13.64 -21.36
C ASN A 166 -41.13 14.13 -21.23
N ARG A 167 -41.34 15.42 -20.92
CA ARG A 167 -42.66 16.06 -21.06
C ARG A 167 -42.85 16.63 -22.47
N ARG A 168 -42.93 15.71 -23.43
CA ARG A 168 -43.86 15.86 -24.56
C ARG A 168 -44.80 14.66 -24.56
N ASN A 169 -45.93 14.78 -23.89
CA ASN A 169 -47.20 14.56 -24.57
C ASN A 169 -48.35 15.17 -23.76
N ARG A 170 -49.12 15.99 -24.49
CA ARG A 170 -50.42 16.63 -24.23
C ARG A 170 -51.04 16.54 -22.85
#